data_AF-A0A9W4NWE8-F1
#
_entry.id   AF-A0A9W4NWE8-F1
#
_cell.length_a   1.000
_cell.length_b   1.000
_cell.length_c   1.000
_cell.angle_alpha   90.00
_cell.angle_beta   90.00
_cell.angle_gamma   90.00
#
_symmetry.space_group_name_H-M   'P 1'
#
loop_
_entity.id
_entity.type
_entity.pdbx_description
1 polymer ?
#
loop_
_entity_poly.entity_id
_entity_poly.type
_entity_poly.pdbx_seq_one_letter_code
_entity_poly.pdbx_strand_id
1 'polypeptide(L)'
;MAFSSTIARPLQLGSRAMQWTSSVIVMGLTAHFIHHGPRGQHILYQEVIAVLSVVFFLPGFISPFLPKALGRFVLGIDIVFSYLWLTSFIFSAQDYSTRACYFTSPSGVGCTRKKANEAFIFLAFIFTFFGMFLEVAALWAYRKENTHTTHQPTVSDKEAGPRQPLDAPAATPAAI
;
A
#
# COMPACT_ATOMS: atom_id res chain seq x y z
N MET A 1 19.28 -5.99 8.86
CA MET A 1 18.79 -7.04 7.94
C MET A 1 17.52 -6.52 7.28
N ALA A 2 17.69 -5.87 6.14
CA ALA A 2 16.59 -5.53 5.25
C ALA A 2 16.05 -6.85 4.68
N PHE A 3 14.73 -7.01 4.58
CA PHE A 3 14.17 -8.05 3.73
C PHE A 3 14.81 -7.87 2.35
N SER A 4 15.53 -8.90 1.89
CA SER A 4 16.23 -8.87 0.61
C SER A 4 15.26 -8.38 -0.47
N SER A 5 15.66 -7.37 -1.24
CA SER A 5 14.85 -6.76 -2.30
C SER A 5 14.29 -7.79 -3.29
N THR A 6 14.94 -8.96 -3.38
CA THR A 6 14.53 -10.15 -4.11
C THR A 6 13.24 -10.80 -3.60
N ILE A 7 12.95 -10.76 -2.30
CA ILE A 7 11.76 -11.39 -1.68
C ILE A 7 10.67 -10.35 -1.40
N ALA A 8 11.05 -9.13 -1.01
CA ALA A 8 10.09 -8.09 -0.64
C ALA A 8 9.20 -7.66 -1.83
N ARG A 9 9.80 -7.52 -3.03
CA ARG A 9 9.08 -7.12 -4.24
C ARG A 9 8.04 -8.13 -4.72
N PRO A 10 8.37 -9.43 -4.91
CA PRO A 10 7.36 -10.41 -5.32
C PRO A 10 6.29 -10.63 -4.23
N LEU A 11 6.66 -10.54 -2.95
CA LEU A 11 5.69 -10.62 -1.86
C LEU A 11 4.70 -9.45 -1.89
N GLN A 12 5.18 -8.21 -2.08
CA GLN A 12 4.35 -7.02 -2.22
C GLN A 12 3.47 -7.11 -3.47
N LEU A 13 4.04 -7.52 -4.61
CA LEU A 13 3.25 -7.70 -5.85
C LEU A 13 2.18 -8.79 -5.67
N GLY A 14 2.51 -9.88 -5.00
CA GLY A 14 1.59 -10.97 -4.68
C GLY A 14 0.45 -10.53 -3.78
N SER A 15 0.72 -9.79 -2.70
CA SER A 15 -0.34 -9.26 -1.84
C SER A 15 -1.24 -8.28 -2.59
N ARG A 16 -0.68 -7.44 -3.47
CA ARG A 16 -1.44 -6.51 -4.32
C ARG A 16 -2.32 -7.25 -5.34
N ALA A 17 -1.78 -8.30 -5.95
CA ALA A 17 -2.54 -9.15 -6.86
C ALA A 17 -3.70 -9.82 -6.14
N MET A 18 -3.46 -10.43 -4.97
CA MET A 18 -4.51 -11.08 -4.17
C MET A 18 -5.59 -10.10 -3.70
N GLN A 19 -5.19 -8.90 -3.28
CA GLN A 19 -6.08 -7.79 -2.92
C GLN A 19 -6.97 -7.40 -4.12
N TRP A 20 -6.39 -7.21 -5.30
CA TRP A 20 -7.10 -6.83 -6.52
C TRP A 20 -8.02 -7.94 -7.05
N THR A 21 -7.55 -9.20 -7.08
CA THR A 21 -8.40 -10.31 -7.51
C THR A 21 -9.59 -10.52 -6.56
N SER A 22 -9.38 -10.32 -5.25
CA SER A 22 -10.45 -10.43 -4.26
C SER A 22 -11.53 -9.36 -4.47
N SER A 23 -11.14 -8.11 -4.75
CA SER A 23 -12.12 -7.05 -5.04
C SER A 23 -12.89 -7.29 -6.34
N VAL A 24 -12.24 -7.81 -7.38
CA VAL A 24 -12.91 -8.19 -8.65
C VAL A 24 -13.92 -9.33 -8.42
N ILE A 25 -13.58 -10.33 -7.62
CA ILE A 25 -14.49 -11.44 -7.30
C ILE A 25 -15.70 -10.94 -6.51
N VAL A 26 -15.50 -10.08 -5.50
CA VAL A 26 -16.60 -9.48 -4.73
C VAL A 26 -17.51 -8.69 -5.66
N MET A 27 -16.96 -7.81 -6.51
CA MET A 27 -17.71 -7.04 -7.51
C MET A 27 -18.56 -7.97 -8.41
N GLY A 28 -18.01 -9.07 -8.90
CA GLY A 28 -18.76 -10.02 -9.72
C GLY A 28 -19.89 -10.73 -8.96
N LEU A 29 -19.67 -11.08 -7.70
CA LEU A 29 -20.68 -11.70 -6.83
C LEU A 29 -21.80 -10.73 -6.47
N THR A 30 -21.47 -9.51 -6.05
CA THR A 30 -22.44 -8.47 -5.66
C THR A 30 -23.24 -7.99 -6.87
N ALA A 31 -22.62 -7.80 -8.04
CA ALA A 31 -23.32 -7.48 -9.28
C ALA A 31 -24.32 -8.59 -9.67
N HIS A 32 -23.94 -9.86 -9.51
CA HIS A 32 -24.86 -10.96 -9.75
C HIS A 32 -26.06 -10.95 -8.80
N PHE A 33 -25.85 -10.63 -7.52
CA PHE A 33 -26.93 -10.51 -6.53
C PHE A 33 -27.86 -9.34 -6.83
N ILE A 34 -27.34 -8.23 -7.33
CA ILE A 34 -28.14 -7.06 -7.75
C ILE A 34 -29.00 -7.39 -8.99
N HIS A 35 -28.50 -8.22 -9.90
CA HIS A 35 -29.25 -8.63 -11.09
C HIS A 35 -30.41 -9.60 -10.77
N HIS A 36 -30.23 -10.52 -9.80
CA HIS A 36 -31.19 -11.58 -9.51
C HIS A 36 -32.11 -11.30 -8.31
N GLY A 37 -31.77 -10.36 -7.42
CA GLY A 37 -32.45 -10.19 -6.16
C GLY A 37 -32.84 -8.74 -5.83
N PRO A 38 -33.66 -8.54 -4.76
CA PRO A 38 -33.99 -7.22 -4.28
C PRO A 38 -32.73 -6.45 -3.87
N ARG A 39 -32.68 -5.17 -4.24
CA ARG A 39 -31.54 -4.27 -4.04
C ARG A 39 -31.39 -3.93 -2.56
N GLY A 40 -30.67 -4.76 -1.81
CA GLY A 40 -30.33 -4.50 -0.41
C GLY A 40 -29.29 -3.38 -0.30
N GLN A 41 -29.47 -2.47 0.67
CA GLN A 41 -28.53 -1.37 0.93
C GLN A 41 -27.11 -1.87 1.25
N HIS A 42 -26.97 -2.98 1.98
CA HIS A 42 -25.67 -3.57 2.31
C HIS A 42 -24.96 -4.12 1.07
N ILE A 43 -25.69 -4.73 0.13
CA ILE A 43 -25.12 -5.26 -1.13
C ILE A 43 -24.65 -4.11 -2.02
N LEU A 44 -25.41 -3.02 -2.09
CA LEU A 44 -25.03 -1.83 -2.84
C LEU A 44 -23.78 -1.18 -2.26
N TYR A 45 -23.67 -1.09 -0.92
CA TYR A 45 -22.44 -0.64 -0.27
C TYR A 45 -21.24 -1.51 -0.66
N GLN A 46 -21.36 -2.84 -0.57
CA GLN A 46 -20.30 -3.78 -0.95
C GLN A 46 -19.88 -3.63 -2.41
N GLU A 47 -20.84 -3.50 -3.33
CA GLU A 47 -20.60 -3.27 -4.76
C GLU A 47 -19.78 -2.01 -4.99
N VAL A 48 -20.18 -0.88 -4.39
CA VAL A 48 -19.47 0.41 -4.56
C VAL A 48 -18.04 0.30 -4.05
N ILE A 49 -17.81 -0.28 -2.87
CA ILE A 49 -16.46 -0.46 -2.33
C ILE A 49 -15.63 -1.36 -3.25
N ALA A 50 -16.22 -2.43 -3.80
CA ALA A 50 -15.53 -3.34 -4.70
C ALA A 50 -15.13 -2.64 -6.01
N VAL A 51 -16.04 -1.90 -6.66
CA VAL A 51 -15.76 -1.17 -7.91
C VAL A 51 -14.69 -0.10 -7.71
N LEU A 52 -14.78 0.69 -6.64
CA LEU A 52 -13.77 1.70 -6.33
C LEU A 52 -12.41 1.03 -6.06
N SER A 53 -12.38 -0.09 -5.34
CA SER A 53 -11.15 -0.84 -5.06
C SER A 53 -10.45 -1.29 -6.35
N VAL A 54 -11.19 -1.80 -7.33
CA VAL A 54 -10.63 -2.25 -8.61
C VAL A 54 -9.88 -1.13 -9.33
N VAL A 55 -10.41 0.09 -9.30
CA VAL A 55 -9.80 1.26 -9.95
C VAL A 55 -8.61 1.79 -9.14
N PHE A 56 -8.79 1.98 -7.84
CA PHE A 56 -7.79 2.61 -6.98
C PHE A 56 -6.63 1.68 -6.58
N PHE A 57 -6.77 0.36 -6.73
CA PHE A 57 -5.67 -0.57 -6.49
C PHE A 57 -4.73 -0.74 -7.70
N LEU A 58 -5.11 -0.27 -8.90
CA LEU A 58 -4.23 -0.33 -10.08
C LEU A 58 -2.90 0.42 -9.90
N PRO A 59 -2.88 1.66 -9.37
CA PRO A 59 -1.62 2.34 -9.02
C PRO A 59 -0.74 1.55 -8.03
N GLY A 60 -1.34 0.69 -7.20
CA GLY A 60 -0.64 -0.17 -6.25
C GLY A 60 0.30 -1.17 -6.92
N PHE A 61 0.04 -1.59 -8.16
CA PHE A 61 0.96 -2.44 -8.93
C PHE A 61 2.22 -1.70 -9.40
N ILE A 62 2.15 -0.37 -9.51
CA ILE A 62 3.25 0.48 -9.97
C ILE A 62 4.09 0.98 -8.79
N SER A 63 3.54 0.99 -7.56
CA SER A 63 4.24 1.37 -6.32
C SER A 63 5.63 0.72 -6.14
N PRO A 64 5.84 -0.60 -6.38
CA PRO A 64 7.15 -1.22 -6.19
C PRO A 64 8.22 -0.73 -7.17
N PHE A 65 7.83 -0.09 -8.27
CA PHE A 65 8.75 0.46 -9.27
C PHE A 65 9.05 1.95 -9.06
N LEU A 66 8.15 2.71 -8.43
CA LEU A 66 8.32 4.15 -8.14
C LEU A 66 8.01 4.50 -6.68
N PRO A 67 8.83 4.03 -5.70
CA PRO A 67 8.55 4.21 -4.28
C PRO A 67 8.59 5.68 -3.81
N LYS A 68 9.29 6.58 -4.53
CA LYS A 68 9.42 8.01 -4.18
C LYS A 68 8.13 8.81 -4.37
N ALA A 69 7.38 8.55 -5.44
CA ALA A 69 6.24 9.37 -5.84
C ALA A 69 4.90 8.71 -5.47
N LEU A 70 4.81 7.39 -5.58
CA LEU A 70 3.53 6.69 -5.44
C LEU A 70 3.33 6.03 -4.07
N GLY A 71 4.40 5.73 -3.31
CA GLY A 71 4.28 4.99 -2.05
C GLY A 71 3.42 5.68 -0.98
N ARG A 72 3.51 7.01 -0.84
CA ARG A 72 2.66 7.77 0.11
C ARG A 72 1.19 7.81 -0.31
N PHE A 73 0.93 7.91 -1.60
CA PHE A 73 -0.42 7.94 -2.16
C PHE A 73 -1.11 6.57 -2.03
N VAL A 74 -0.40 5.50 -2.41
CA VAL A 74 -0.88 4.11 -2.29
C VAL A 74 -1.15 3.74 -0.83
N LEU A 75 -0.27 4.12 0.10
CA LEU A 75 -0.49 3.91 1.53
C LEU A 75 -1.77 4.62 2.01
N GLY A 76 -2.02 5.86 1.58
CA GLY A 76 -3.25 6.59 1.91
C GLY A 76 -4.50 5.88 1.40
N ILE A 77 -4.46 5.35 0.17
CA ILE A 77 -5.53 4.53 -0.40
C ILE A 77 -5.75 3.28 0.46
N ASP A 78 -4.68 2.56 0.82
CA ASP A 78 -4.78 1.34 1.61
C ASP A 78 -5.41 1.55 2.98
N ILE A 79 -5.12 2.67 3.65
CA ILE A 79 -5.73 3.01 4.94
C ILE A 79 -7.25 3.18 4.78
N VAL A 80 -7.68 3.99 3.80
CA VAL A 80 -9.10 4.26 3.56
C VAL A 80 -9.82 2.97 3.20
N PHE A 81 -9.27 2.20 2.27
CA PHE A 81 -9.87 0.96 1.83
C PHE A 81 -9.86 -0.12 2.91
N SER A 82 -8.82 -0.21 3.75
CA SER A 82 -8.79 -1.13 4.89
C SER A 82 -9.98 -0.89 5.82
N TYR A 83 -10.36 0.37 6.06
CA TYR A 83 -11.53 0.70 6.88
C TYR A 83 -12.83 0.32 6.16
N LEU A 84 -12.96 0.66 4.87
CA LEU A 84 -14.17 0.35 4.08
C LEU A 84 -14.40 -1.16 3.93
N TRP A 85 -13.33 -1.93 3.71
CA TRP A 85 -13.39 -3.39 3.67
C TRP A 85 -13.73 -4.00 5.03
N LEU A 86 -13.23 -3.45 6.13
CA LEU A 86 -13.60 -3.87 7.48
C LEU A 86 -15.10 -3.63 7.74
N THR A 87 -15.62 -2.46 7.41
CA THR A 87 -17.05 -2.13 7.54
C THR A 87 -17.91 -3.07 6.68
N SER A 88 -17.49 -3.30 5.44
CA SER A 88 -18.11 -4.27 4.53
C SER A 88 -18.17 -5.68 5.14
N PHE A 89 -17.06 -6.13 5.74
CA PHE A 89 -16.98 -7.43 6.42
C PHE A 89 -17.94 -7.52 7.60
N ILE A 90 -18.01 -6.49 8.46
CA ILE A 90 -18.91 -6.47 9.62
C ILE A 90 -20.37 -6.59 9.18
N PHE A 91 -20.77 -5.81 8.16
CA PHE A 91 -22.14 -5.89 7.64
C PHE A 91 -22.43 -7.23 6.99
N SER A 92 -21.48 -7.78 6.22
CA SER A 92 -21.62 -9.10 5.61
C SER A 92 -21.74 -10.22 6.66
N ALA A 93 -20.97 -10.14 7.75
CA ALA A 93 -21.00 -11.13 8.82
C ALA A 93 -22.34 -11.07 9.58
N GLN A 94 -22.87 -9.88 9.85
CA GLN A 94 -24.18 -9.73 10.50
C GLN A 94 -25.32 -10.27 9.62
N ASP A 95 -25.28 -9.98 8.32
CA ASP A 95 -26.33 -10.37 7.36
C ASP A 95 -26.32 -11.88 7.06
N TYR A 96 -25.14 -12.53 7.08
CA TYR A 96 -25.01 -13.94 6.71
C TYR A 96 -24.77 -14.91 7.88
N SER A 97 -24.52 -14.44 9.11
CA SER A 97 -24.31 -15.29 10.29
C SER A 97 -25.61 -15.79 10.95
N THR A 98 -26.76 -15.18 10.63
CA THR A 98 -28.04 -15.60 11.20
C THR A 98 -28.54 -16.93 10.61
N ARG A 99 -29.20 -17.77 11.43
CA ARG A 99 -29.76 -19.10 11.08
C ARG A 99 -30.76 -19.09 9.91
N ALA A 100 -31.17 -17.92 9.44
CA ALA A 100 -32.12 -17.70 8.36
C ALA A 100 -31.46 -17.31 7.03
N CYS A 101 -30.27 -17.84 6.71
CA CYS A 101 -29.50 -17.54 5.48
C CYS A 101 -30.32 -17.61 4.17
N TYR A 102 -31.41 -18.39 4.14
CA TYR A 102 -32.34 -18.50 3.02
C TYR A 102 -33.36 -17.35 2.94
N PHE A 103 -33.75 -16.78 4.07
CA PHE A 103 -34.76 -15.73 4.20
C PHE A 103 -34.16 -14.31 4.31
N THR A 104 -32.88 -14.18 4.65
CA THR A 104 -32.18 -12.88 4.65
C THR A 104 -31.85 -12.43 3.23
N SER A 105 -31.99 -11.14 2.93
CA SER A 105 -31.83 -10.57 1.59
C SER A 105 -30.46 -10.89 0.95
N PRO A 106 -30.39 -11.29 -0.33
CA PRO A 106 -31.50 -11.58 -1.24
C PRO A 106 -32.06 -13.00 -0.99
N SER A 107 -33.39 -13.10 -0.93
CA SER A 107 -34.11 -14.37 -0.85
C SER A 107 -33.96 -15.15 -2.16
N GLY A 108 -33.76 -16.47 -2.09
CA GLY A 108 -33.60 -17.35 -3.26
C GLY A 108 -32.16 -17.55 -3.75
N VAL A 109 -31.17 -16.84 -3.21
CA VAL A 109 -29.75 -17.11 -3.47
C VAL A 109 -29.21 -18.12 -2.47
N GLY A 110 -28.58 -19.20 -2.97
CA GLY A 110 -28.01 -20.26 -2.13
C GLY A 110 -27.00 -19.73 -1.11
N CYS A 111 -27.08 -20.26 0.11
CA CYS A 111 -26.26 -19.82 1.25
C CYS A 111 -24.74 -19.92 0.97
N THR A 112 -24.31 -20.89 0.16
CA THR A 112 -22.91 -21.06 -0.28
C THR A 112 -22.35 -19.80 -0.95
N ARG A 113 -23.16 -19.10 -1.76
CA ARG A 113 -22.71 -17.91 -2.49
C ARG A 113 -22.60 -16.69 -1.58
N LYS A 114 -23.48 -16.58 -0.58
CA LYS A 114 -23.42 -15.54 0.46
C LYS A 114 -22.18 -15.72 1.34
N LYS A 115 -21.89 -16.96 1.72
CA LYS A 115 -20.68 -17.31 2.46
C LYS A 115 -19.40 -17.15 1.65
N ALA A 116 -19.44 -17.40 0.34
CA ALA A 116 -18.33 -17.08 -0.54
C ALA A 116 -18.07 -15.56 -0.58
N ASN A 117 -19.12 -14.74 -0.70
CA ASN A 117 -18.98 -13.27 -0.66
C ASN A 117 -18.34 -12.79 0.65
N GLU A 118 -18.81 -13.28 1.80
CA GLU A 118 -18.22 -13.00 3.12
C GLU A 118 -16.73 -13.32 3.17
N ALA A 119 -16.34 -14.49 2.66
CA ALA A 119 -14.95 -14.94 2.65
C ALA A 119 -14.06 -14.08 1.74
N PHE A 120 -14.53 -13.70 0.55
CA PHE A 120 -13.76 -12.84 -0.36
C PHE A 120 -13.65 -11.40 0.14
N ILE A 121 -14.67 -10.88 0.84
CA ILE A 121 -14.59 -9.59 1.55
C ILE A 121 -13.51 -9.65 2.63
N PHE A 122 -13.45 -10.74 3.41
CA PHE A 122 -12.39 -10.95 4.40
C PHE A 122 -11.00 -11.05 3.77
N LEU A 123 -10.87 -11.77 2.64
CA LEU A 123 -9.61 -11.85 1.90
C LEU A 123 -9.16 -10.48 1.38
N ALA A 124 -10.08 -9.70 0.81
CA ALA A 124 -9.78 -8.33 0.37
C ALA A 124 -9.24 -7.49 1.55
N PHE A 125 -9.92 -7.55 2.72
CA PHE A 125 -9.49 -6.87 3.94
C PHE A 125 -8.09 -7.29 4.41
N ILE A 126 -7.83 -8.60 4.56
CA ILE A 126 -6.55 -9.06 5.12
C ILE A 126 -5.38 -8.78 4.17
N PHE A 127 -5.60 -8.86 2.86
CA PHE A 127 -4.57 -8.51 1.87
C PHE A 127 -4.36 -7.00 1.75
N THR A 128 -5.39 -6.15 1.90
CA THR A 128 -5.18 -4.70 2.08
C THR A 128 -4.33 -4.42 3.33
N PHE A 129 -4.61 -5.12 4.42
CA PHE A 129 -3.87 -4.97 5.68
C PHE A 129 -2.41 -5.34 5.49
N PHE A 130 -2.11 -6.53 4.98
CA PHE A 130 -0.72 -6.93 4.69
C PHE A 130 -0.04 -6.03 3.66
N GLY A 131 -0.76 -5.62 2.60
CA GLY A 131 -0.26 -4.67 1.60
C GLY A 131 0.19 -3.35 2.21
N MET A 132 -0.60 -2.81 3.15
CA MET A 132 -0.24 -1.61 3.92
C MET A 132 1.04 -1.81 4.74
N PHE A 133 1.18 -2.92 5.48
CA PHE A 133 2.41 -3.19 6.26
C PHE A 133 3.64 -3.33 5.37
N LEU A 134 3.51 -3.99 4.22
CA LEU A 134 4.58 -4.14 3.24
C LEU A 134 4.97 -2.79 2.63
N GLU A 135 4.00 -1.92 2.34
CA GLU A 135 4.26 -0.56 1.83
C GLU A 135 4.99 0.30 2.87
N VAL A 136 4.58 0.22 4.15
CA VAL A 136 5.25 0.91 5.26
C VAL A 136 6.67 0.39 5.44
N ALA A 137 6.87 -0.92 5.40
CA ALA A 137 8.18 -1.54 5.48
C ALA A 137 9.09 -1.12 4.31
N ALA A 138 8.55 -1.06 3.09
CA ALA A 138 9.27 -0.59 1.90
C ALA A 138 9.70 0.88 2.03
N LEU A 139 8.80 1.75 2.50
CA LEU A 139 9.12 3.17 2.74
C LEU A 139 10.14 3.36 3.88
N TRP A 140 10.10 2.51 4.90
CA TRP A 140 11.05 2.55 6.02
C TRP A 140 12.45 2.07 5.59
N ALA A 141 12.53 0.96 4.85
CA ALA A 141 13.77 0.47 4.26
C ALA A 141 14.40 1.54 3.35
N TYR A 142 13.58 2.17 2.50
CA TYR A 142 14.01 3.24 1.61
C TYR A 142 14.54 4.48 2.36
N ARG A 143 13.87 4.92 3.44
CA ARG A 143 14.39 6.02 4.27
C ARG A 143 15.71 5.66 4.92
N LYS A 144 15.86 4.44 5.43
CA LYS A 144 17.09 4.01 6.09
C LYS A 144 18.29 4.05 5.14
N GLU A 145 18.11 3.63 3.88
CA GLU A 145 19.16 3.71 2.85
C GLU A 145 19.56 5.16 2.55
N ASN A 146 18.59 6.07 2.41
CA ASN A 146 18.88 7.48 2.11
C ASN A 146 19.49 8.25 3.29
N THR A 147 19.14 7.93 4.55
CA THR A 147 19.75 8.57 5.72
C THR A 147 21.25 8.29 5.82
N HIS A 148 21.72 7.13 5.33
CA HIS A 148 23.14 6.81 5.27
C HIS A 148 23.89 7.52 4.13
N THR A 149 23.22 8.02 3.09
CA THR A 149 23.88 8.72 1.97
C THR A 149 24.06 10.22 2.21
N THR A 150 23.31 10.83 3.13
CA THR A 150 23.40 12.27 3.44
C THR A 150 24.62 12.65 4.31
N HIS A 151 25.33 11.68 4.88
CA HIS A 151 26.59 11.90 5.63
C HIS A 151 27.85 11.68 4.80
N GLN A 152 27.80 11.86 3.48
CA GLN A 152 29.02 12.13 2.72
C GLN A 152 29.17 13.66 2.67
N PRO A 153 29.98 14.28 3.57
CA PRO A 153 30.33 15.68 3.36
C PRO A 153 30.99 15.71 1.99
N THR A 154 30.43 16.52 1.10
CA THR A 154 31.14 16.97 -0.09
C THR A 154 32.39 17.70 0.41
N VAL A 155 33.48 16.96 0.62
CA VAL A 155 34.83 17.47 0.42
C VAL A 155 34.91 17.71 -1.09
N SER A 156 34.25 18.79 -1.51
CA SER A 156 34.58 19.43 -2.76
C SER A 156 35.93 20.05 -2.48
N ASP A 157 36.97 19.36 -2.94
CA ASP A 157 38.30 19.90 -3.16
C ASP A 157 38.16 21.18 -3.99
N LYS A 158 37.92 22.31 -3.30
CA LYS A 158 38.33 23.61 -3.80
C LYS A 158 39.84 23.67 -3.57
N GLU A 159 40.54 23.13 -4.55
CA GLU A 159 41.82 23.61 -5.06
C GLU A 159 42.41 24.73 -4.20
N ALA A 160 43.17 24.31 -3.19
CA ALA A 160 44.03 25.19 -2.42
C ALA A 160 45.15 25.66 -3.36
N GLY A 161 44.97 26.83 -3.96
CA GLY A 161 46.06 27.58 -4.55
C GLY A 161 47.19 27.77 -3.53
N PRO A 162 48.47 27.80 -3.97
CA PRO A 162 49.62 27.59 -3.11
C PRO A 162 49.74 28.70 -2.07
N ARG A 163 49.50 28.37 -0.80
CA ARG A 163 49.86 29.25 0.32
C ARG A 163 51.37 29.25 0.45
N GLN A 164 51.97 30.42 0.22
CA GLN A 164 53.40 30.67 0.41
C GLN A 164 53.84 30.32 1.84
N PRO A 165 55.03 29.75 2.06
CA PRO A 165 55.56 29.49 3.40
C PRO A 165 55.89 30.83 4.06
N LEU A 166 55.19 31.15 5.14
CA LEU A 166 55.39 32.36 5.92
C LEU A 166 56.51 32.15 6.95
N ASP A 167 57.72 31.81 6.49
CA ASP A 167 58.93 31.72 7.32
C ASP A 167 60.14 32.18 6.50
N ALA A 168 60.29 33.49 6.35
CA ALA A 168 61.53 34.10 5.86
C ALA A 168 61.94 35.22 6.83
N PRO A 169 63.20 35.22 7.34
CA PRO A 169 63.65 36.23 8.29
C PRO A 169 63.84 37.57 7.56
N ALA A 170 63.32 38.65 8.15
CA ALA A 170 63.54 40.01 7.66
C ALA A 170 65.01 40.39 7.85
N ALA A 171 65.78 40.39 6.76
CA ALA A 171 67.11 40.97 6.74
C ALA A 171 67.01 42.50 6.86
N THR A 172 67.57 43.03 7.93
CA THR A 172 67.81 44.47 8.14
C THR A 172 68.92 44.96 7.20
N PRO A 173 68.74 46.05 6.45
CA PRO A 173 69.87 46.79 5.92
C PRO A 173 70.40 47.74 7.01
N ALA A 174 71.63 47.50 7.42
CA ALA A 174 72.43 48.39 8.26
C ALA A 174 72.88 49.62 7.46
N ALA A 175 72.99 50.73 8.18
CA ALA A 175 73.47 52.03 7.72
C ALA A 175 74.95 52.02 7.28
N ILE A 176 75.26 52.81 6.25
CA ILE A 176 76.46 53.65 6.10
C ILE A 176 76.01 54.95 5.44
#